data_AF-A0A950UTM5-F1
#
_entry.id   AF-A0A950UTM5-F1
#
_cell.length_a   1.000
_cell.length_b   1.000
_cell.length_c   1.000
_cell.angle_alpha   90.00
_cell.angle_beta   90.00
_cell.angle_gamma   90.00
#
_symmetry.space_group_name_H-M   'P 1'
#
loop_
_entity.id
_entity.type
_entity.pdbx_description
1 polymer ?
#
loop_
_entity_poly.entity_id
_entity_poly.type
_entity_poly.pdbx_seq_one_letter_code
_entity_poly.pdbx_strand_id
1 'polypeptide(L)'
;MSPVARRNIRLLSAFSFCNDFRIYAPIMVVYFTQVTGSFALATLLFSIAKIAGSAFEVPTGVFSDMIGRRLTVVLGQIASVASITLYALGHDFAVLAIGAVLEGLAFSLFSGNNEALLYGTLQDDGAVDQYSEYQGRVSSMFQLALAVSAAVAAVALGWL
;
A
#
# COMPACT_ATOMS: atom_id res chain seq x y z
N MET A 1 24.89 -0.21 15.16
CA MET A 1 24.12 -0.77 14.03
C MET A 1 25.00 -1.41 12.96
N SER A 2 24.65 -2.62 12.53
CA SER A 2 25.32 -3.32 11.43
C SER A 2 25.06 -2.68 10.05
N PRO A 3 25.93 -2.93 9.05
CA PRO A 3 25.69 -2.51 7.66
C PRO A 3 24.39 -3.09 7.07
N VAL A 4 24.03 -4.31 7.47
CA VAL A 4 22.81 -5.00 7.02
C VAL A 4 21.57 -4.30 7.57
N ALA A 5 21.55 -3.99 8.88
CA ALA A 5 20.42 -3.29 9.49
C ALA A 5 20.17 -1.91 8.86
N ARG A 6 21.23 -1.12 8.66
CA ARG A 6 21.12 0.18 7.96
C ARG A 6 20.56 0.04 6.54
N ARG A 7 20.99 -0.98 5.80
CA ARG A 7 20.50 -1.23 4.44
C ARG A 7 19.00 -1.61 4.46
N ASN A 8 18.59 -2.50 5.35
CA ASN A 8 17.19 -2.95 5.45
C ASN A 8 16.25 -1.78 5.77
N ILE A 9 16.62 -0.94 6.75
CA ILE A 9 15.83 0.23 7.12
C ILE A 9 15.72 1.22 5.95
N ARG A 10 16.82 1.50 5.23
CA ARG A 10 16.76 2.36 4.04
C ARG A 10 15.86 1.79 2.95
N LEU A 11 15.94 0.48 2.70
CA LEU A 11 15.09 -0.18 1.72
C LEU A 11 13.61 -0.13 2.14
N LEU A 12 13.32 -0.32 3.42
CA LEU A 12 11.96 -0.23 3.95
C LEU A 12 11.42 1.20 3.86
N SER A 13 12.22 2.20 4.20
CA SER A 13 11.86 3.62 4.05
C SER A 13 11.57 3.99 2.59
N ALA A 14 12.43 3.57 1.65
CA ALA A 14 12.23 3.80 0.23
C ALA A 14 10.98 3.05 -0.29
N PHE A 15 10.77 1.83 0.18
CA PHE A 15 9.58 1.04 -0.14
C PHE A 15 8.30 1.73 0.34
N SER A 16 8.24 2.19 1.60
CA SER A 16 7.10 2.94 2.13
C SER A 16 6.83 4.22 1.33
N PHE A 17 7.87 4.93 0.90
CA PHE A 17 7.67 6.08 0.02
C PHE A 17 7.06 5.67 -1.33
N CYS A 18 7.66 4.71 -2.03
CA CYS A 18 7.23 4.30 -3.37
C CYS A 18 5.83 3.66 -3.37
N ASN A 19 5.49 2.88 -2.35
CA ASN A 19 4.20 2.21 -2.22
C ASN A 19 3.04 3.22 -2.06
N ASP A 20 3.30 4.30 -1.32
CA ASP A 20 2.28 5.29 -0.95
C ASP A 20 2.33 6.55 -1.80
N PHE A 21 3.29 6.64 -2.73
CA PHE A 21 3.34 7.67 -3.76
C PHE A 21 2.28 7.39 -4.85
N ARG A 22 1.00 7.59 -4.50
CA ARG A 22 -0.15 7.29 -5.35
C ARG A 22 -0.84 8.58 -5.82
N ILE A 23 -0.33 9.15 -6.92
CA ILE A 23 -0.84 10.41 -7.50
C ILE A 23 -2.34 10.33 -7.83
N TYR A 24 -2.84 9.15 -8.18
CA TYR A 24 -4.26 8.97 -8.50
C TYR A 24 -5.18 9.00 -7.28
N ALA A 25 -4.67 8.83 -6.05
CA ALA A 25 -5.51 8.67 -4.85
C ALA A 25 -6.48 9.85 -4.60
N PRO A 26 -6.07 11.13 -4.71
CA PRO A 26 -6.98 12.27 -4.51
C PRO A 26 -8.10 12.37 -5.57
N ILE A 27 -7.84 11.88 -6.79
CA ILE A 27 -8.78 11.96 -7.92
C ILE A 27 -9.59 10.69 -8.13
N MET A 28 -9.25 9.62 -7.41
CA MET A 28 -9.79 8.28 -7.60
C MET A 28 -11.31 8.23 -7.47
N VAL A 29 -11.88 8.91 -6.48
CA VAL A 29 -13.34 8.93 -6.28
C VAL A 29 -14.07 9.65 -7.42
N VAL A 30 -13.45 10.70 -7.98
CA VAL A 30 -13.98 11.42 -9.14
C VAL A 30 -13.95 10.52 -10.37
N TYR A 31 -12.82 9.87 -10.61
CA TYR A 31 -12.66 8.91 -11.71
C TYR A 31 -13.68 7.75 -11.60
N PHE A 32 -13.81 7.12 -10.44
CA PHE A 32 -14.79 6.04 -10.24
C PHE A 32 -16.23 6.53 -10.41
N THR A 33 -16.54 7.76 -9.99
CA THR A 33 -17.87 8.34 -10.21
C THR A 33 -18.14 8.55 -11.70
N GLN A 34 -17.14 8.96 -12.48
CA GLN A 34 -17.26 9.11 -13.93
C GLN A 34 -17.47 7.77 -14.64
N VAL A 35 -16.71 6.73 -14.27
CA VAL A 35 -16.83 5.39 -14.87
C VAL A 35 -18.16 4.72 -14.49
N THR A 36 -18.59 4.85 -13.24
CA THR A 36 -19.80 4.16 -12.74
C THR A 36 -21.08 4.96 -12.91
N GLY A 37 -20.98 6.27 -13.20
CA GLY A 37 -22.12 7.20 -13.25
C GLY A 37 -22.79 7.46 -11.90
N SER A 38 -22.22 6.97 -10.78
CA SER A 38 -22.83 7.07 -9.45
C SER A 38 -21.79 7.20 -8.35
N PHE A 39 -21.92 8.27 -7.56
CA PHE A 39 -21.07 8.47 -6.38
C PHE A 39 -21.22 7.32 -5.37
N ALA A 40 -22.42 6.73 -5.24
CA ALA A 40 -22.65 5.61 -4.35
C ALA A 40 -21.92 4.33 -4.81
N LEU A 41 -21.86 4.08 -6.12
CA LEU A 41 -21.09 2.95 -6.66
C LEU A 41 -19.58 3.21 -6.53
N ALA A 42 -19.14 4.45 -6.73
CA ALA A 42 -17.76 4.84 -6.52
C ALA A 42 -17.31 4.60 -5.06
N THR A 43 -18.10 5.03 -4.07
CA THR A 43 -17.78 4.80 -2.65
C THR A 43 -17.86 3.32 -2.27
N LEU A 44 -18.78 2.57 -2.87
CA LEU A 44 -18.87 1.12 -2.68
C LEU A 44 -17.57 0.40 -3.09
N LEU A 45 -16.87 0.84 -4.15
CA LEU A 45 -15.57 0.27 -4.54
C LEU A 45 -14.52 0.41 -3.42
N PHE A 46 -14.47 1.57 -2.75
CA PHE A 46 -13.59 1.75 -1.58
C PHE A 46 -13.99 0.80 -0.44
N SER A 47 -15.29 0.63 -0.19
CA SER A 47 -15.78 -0.32 0.81
C SER A 47 -15.40 -1.76 0.46
N ILE A 48 -15.51 -2.18 -0.81
CA ILE A 48 -15.08 -3.50 -1.28
C ILE A 48 -13.59 -3.71 -1.00
N ALA A 49 -12.74 -2.73 -1.32
CA ALA A 49 -11.30 -2.84 -1.06
C ALA A 49 -11.00 -3.02 0.44
N LYS A 50 -11.68 -2.26 1.32
CA LYS A 50 -11.50 -2.37 2.78
C LYS A 50 -12.02 -3.69 3.34
N ILE A 51 -13.18 -4.15 2.88
CA ILE A 51 -13.74 -5.44 3.29
C ILE A 51 -12.85 -6.58 2.82
N ALA A 52 -12.40 -6.55 1.57
CA ALA A 52 -11.48 -7.54 1.02
C ALA A 52 -10.17 -7.58 1.81
N GLY A 53 -9.57 -6.42 2.10
CA GLY A 53 -8.36 -6.35 2.93
C GLY A 53 -8.55 -6.96 4.31
N SER A 54 -9.64 -6.62 5.00
CA SER A 54 -9.96 -7.21 6.31
C SER A 54 -10.20 -8.73 6.23
N ALA A 55 -10.88 -9.20 5.18
CA ALA A 55 -11.12 -10.63 4.98
C ALA A 55 -9.82 -11.41 4.69
N PHE A 56 -8.86 -10.78 4.02
CA PHE A 56 -7.58 -11.40 3.69
C PHE A 56 -6.55 -11.30 4.81
N GLU A 57 -6.72 -10.45 5.83
CA GLU A 57 -5.70 -10.14 6.85
C GLU A 57 -5.17 -11.38 7.56
N VAL A 58 -6.06 -12.21 8.08
CA VAL A 58 -5.68 -13.46 8.76
C VAL A 58 -5.08 -14.48 7.78
N PRO A 59 -5.71 -14.80 6.63
CA PRO A 59 -5.10 -15.69 5.62
C PRO A 59 -3.71 -15.25 5.16
N THR A 60 -3.51 -13.97 4.85
CA THR A 60 -2.22 -13.48 4.34
C THR A 60 -1.16 -13.42 5.43
N GLY A 61 -1.55 -13.22 6.69
CA GLY A 61 -0.66 -13.35 7.84
C GLY A 61 -0.08 -14.76 7.94
N VAL A 62 -0.95 -15.78 7.97
CA VAL A 62 -0.52 -17.20 7.99
C VAL A 62 0.33 -17.53 6.77
N PHE A 63 -0.11 -17.12 5.58
CA PHE A 63 0.65 -17.33 4.35
C PHE A 63 2.04 -16.71 4.43
N SER A 64 2.15 -15.51 5.01
CA SER A 64 3.42 -14.81 5.13
C SER A 64 4.42 -15.51 6.04
N ASP A 65 3.95 -16.15 7.11
CA ASP A 65 4.83 -16.90 8.00
C ASP A 65 5.32 -18.21 7.35
N MET A 66 4.56 -18.76 6.38
CA MET A 66 4.95 -19.97 5.63
C MET A 66 5.99 -19.70 4.54
N ILE A 67 5.78 -18.68 3.71
CA ILE A 67 6.62 -18.41 2.52
C ILE A 67 7.69 -17.33 2.76
N GLY A 68 7.66 -16.69 3.92
CA GLY A 68 8.60 -15.66 4.32
C GLY A 68 8.16 -14.24 3.92
N ARG A 69 8.37 -13.30 4.85
CA ARG A 69 7.85 -11.92 4.79
C ARG A 69 8.26 -11.14 3.55
N ARG A 70 9.50 -11.35 3.07
CA ARG A 70 10.02 -10.66 1.87
C ARG A 70 9.23 -11.05 0.62
N LEU A 71 8.94 -12.34 0.43
CA LEU A 71 8.21 -12.81 -0.74
C LEU A 71 6.76 -12.36 -0.69
N THR A 72 6.14 -12.38 0.49
CA THR A 72 4.78 -11.85 0.71
C THR A 72 4.66 -10.39 0.27
N VAL A 73 5.62 -9.53 0.65
CA VAL A 73 5.62 -8.12 0.24
C VAL A 73 5.72 -7.99 -1.28
N VAL A 74 6.56 -8.79 -1.94
CA VAL A 74 6.69 -8.79 -3.41
C VAL A 74 5.37 -9.20 -4.07
N LEU A 75 4.72 -10.26 -3.58
CA LEU A 75 3.41 -10.69 -4.07
C LEU A 75 2.34 -9.62 -3.86
N GLY A 76 2.37 -8.92 -2.72
CA GLY A 76 1.50 -7.78 -2.46
C GLY A 76 1.68 -6.66 -3.47
N GLN A 77 2.92 -6.35 -3.87
CA GLN A 77 3.17 -5.35 -4.90
C GLN A 77 2.72 -5.79 -6.30
N ILE A 78 2.86 -7.08 -6.64
CA ILE A 78 2.31 -7.62 -7.89
C ILE A 78 0.79 -7.45 -7.91
N ALA A 79 0.11 -7.78 -6.81
CA ALA A 79 -1.33 -7.55 -6.67
C ALA A 79 -1.69 -6.06 -6.75
N SER A 80 -0.87 -5.17 -6.16
CA SER A 80 -1.07 -3.72 -6.24
C SER A 80 -0.96 -3.20 -7.68
N VAL A 81 0.02 -3.66 -8.45
CA VAL A 81 0.17 -3.28 -9.87
C VAL A 81 -1.00 -3.80 -10.70
N ALA A 82 -1.44 -5.04 -10.46
CA ALA A 82 -2.61 -5.60 -11.13
C ALA A 82 -3.88 -4.81 -10.80
N SER A 83 -4.09 -4.43 -9.53
CA SER A 83 -5.20 -3.58 -9.09
C SER A 83 -5.19 -2.23 -9.82
N ILE A 84 -4.06 -1.52 -9.81
CA ILE A 84 -3.92 -0.22 -10.48
C ILE A 84 -4.16 -0.36 -11.99
N THR A 85 -3.71 -1.45 -12.60
CA THR A 85 -3.94 -1.72 -14.03
C THR A 85 -5.43 -1.91 -14.32
N LEU A 86 -6.16 -2.65 -13.47
CA LEU A 86 -7.61 -2.80 -13.60
C LEU A 86 -8.34 -1.47 -13.38
N TYR A 87 -7.89 -0.63 -12.45
CA TYR A 87 -8.45 0.71 -12.30
C TYR A 87 -8.20 1.58 -13.52
N ALA A 88 -7.00 1.54 -14.11
CA ALA A 88 -6.64 2.37 -15.25
C ALA A 88 -7.35 1.96 -16.56
N LEU A 89 -7.58 0.66 -16.75
CA LEU A 89 -8.18 0.11 -17.97
C LEU A 89 -9.67 -0.27 -17.81
N GLY A 90 -10.20 -0.20 -16.59
CA GLY A 90 -11.56 -0.58 -16.28
C GLY A 90 -12.57 0.48 -16.73
N HIS A 91 -13.54 0.06 -17.54
CA HIS A 91 -14.59 0.93 -18.07
C HIS A 91 -15.99 0.63 -17.49
N ASP A 92 -16.06 -0.27 -16.51
CA ASP A 92 -17.30 -0.63 -15.83
C ASP A 92 -17.06 -0.99 -14.37
N PHE A 93 -18.14 -1.02 -13.58
CA PHE A 93 -18.09 -1.29 -12.15
C PHE A 93 -17.49 -2.66 -11.81
N ALA A 94 -17.73 -3.70 -12.61
CA ALA A 94 -17.28 -5.05 -12.29
C ALA A 94 -15.75 -5.15 -12.39
N VAL A 95 -15.16 -4.56 -13.42
CA VAL A 95 -13.69 -4.51 -13.57
C VAL A 95 -13.06 -3.71 -12.42
N LEU A 96 -13.66 -2.58 -12.06
CA LEU A 96 -13.19 -1.80 -10.90
C LEU A 96 -13.35 -2.57 -9.58
N ALA A 97 -14.43 -3.35 -9.41
CA ALA A 97 -14.64 -4.16 -8.20
C ALA A 97 -13.59 -5.26 -8.06
N ILE A 98 -13.17 -5.90 -9.16
CA ILE A 98 -12.05 -6.85 -9.15
C ILE A 98 -10.75 -6.12 -8.76
N GLY A 99 -10.53 -4.92 -9.33
CA GLY A 99 -9.43 -4.04 -8.92
C GLY A 99 -9.42 -3.74 -7.42
N ALA A 100 -10.58 -3.46 -6.84
CA ALA A 100 -10.76 -3.22 -5.41
C ALA A 100 -10.46 -4.44 -4.55
N VAL A 101 -10.90 -5.63 -4.96
CA VAL A 101 -10.54 -6.88 -4.26
C VAL A 101 -9.02 -7.12 -4.29
N LEU A 102 -8.37 -6.88 -5.44
CA LEU A 102 -6.91 -7.00 -5.55
C LEU A 102 -6.18 -5.93 -4.72
N GLU A 103 -6.73 -4.72 -4.61
CA GLU A 103 -6.20 -3.68 -3.72
C GLU A 103 -6.25 -4.13 -2.26
N GLY A 104 -7.40 -4.68 -1.83
CA GLY A 104 -7.55 -5.25 -0.50
C GLY A 104 -6.54 -6.35 -0.22
N LEU A 105 -6.39 -7.30 -1.16
CA LEU A 105 -5.38 -8.37 -1.07
C LEU A 105 -3.96 -7.81 -0.98
N ALA A 106 -3.62 -6.84 -1.84
CA ALA A 106 -2.31 -6.19 -1.83
C ALA A 106 -2.03 -5.53 -0.47
N PHE A 107 -2.99 -4.75 0.05
CA PHE A 107 -2.91 -4.12 1.36
C PHE A 107 -2.65 -5.13 2.48
N SER A 108 -3.42 -6.22 2.48
CA SER A 108 -3.33 -7.31 3.44
C SER A 108 -1.97 -8.01 3.46
N LEU A 109 -1.33 -8.15 2.28
CA LEU A 109 -0.02 -8.79 2.14
C LEU A 109 1.15 -7.95 2.67
N PHE A 110 0.98 -6.63 2.85
CA PHE A 110 2.04 -5.77 3.38
C PHE A 110 1.76 -5.13 4.75
N SER A 111 0.49 -5.01 5.18
CA SER A 111 0.09 -4.23 6.37
C SER A 111 0.81 -4.63 7.67
N GLY A 112 1.06 -5.92 7.89
CA GLY A 112 1.81 -6.42 9.05
C GLY A 112 3.29 -6.75 8.78
N ASN A 113 3.71 -6.74 7.50
CA ASN A 113 5.03 -7.22 7.12
C ASN A 113 6.12 -6.16 7.30
N ASN A 114 5.79 -4.89 7.07
CA ASN A 114 6.75 -3.80 7.23
C ASN A 114 7.22 -3.65 8.68
N GLU A 115 6.28 -3.67 9.62
CA GLU A 115 6.57 -3.56 11.06
C GLU A 115 7.38 -4.77 11.54
N ALA A 116 7.00 -5.98 11.13
CA ALA A 116 7.72 -7.18 11.49
C ALA A 116 9.13 -7.26 10.87
N LEU A 117 9.31 -6.78 9.63
CA LEU A 117 10.63 -6.69 9.00
C LEU A 117 11.53 -5.67 9.72
N LEU A 118 10.97 -4.53 10.14
CA LEU A 118 11.68 -3.53 10.92
C LEU A 118 12.07 -4.07 12.30
N TYR A 119 11.11 -4.67 13.00
CA TYR A 119 11.32 -5.27 14.32
C TYR A 119 12.38 -6.37 14.25
N GLY A 120 12.27 -7.32 13.32
CA GLY A 120 13.26 -8.38 13.14
C GLY A 120 14.65 -7.83 12.82
N THR A 121 14.73 -6.82 11.95
CA THR A 121 16.01 -6.16 11.63
C THR A 121 16.67 -5.54 12.87
N LEU A 122 15.89 -4.93 13.76
CA LEU A 122 16.40 -4.33 14.99
C LEU A 122 16.69 -5.38 16.07
N GLN A 123 15.91 -6.46 16.11
CA GLN A 123 16.13 -7.59 17.01
C GLN A 123 17.46 -8.29 16.72
N ASP A 124 17.77 -8.56 15.45
CA ASP A 124 19.04 -9.16 15.03
C ASP A 124 20.26 -8.30 15.39
N ASP A 125 20.05 -6.99 15.56
CA ASP A 125 21.09 -6.00 15.85
C ASP A 125 21.09 -5.55 17.33
N GLY A 126 20.24 -6.16 18.17
CA GLY A 126 20.10 -5.86 19.60
C GLY A 126 19.56 -4.45 19.90
N ALA A 127 18.86 -3.82 18.96
CA ALA A 127 18.46 -2.41 18.98
C ALA A 127 16.92 -2.22 19.01
N VAL A 128 16.19 -3.16 19.63
CA VAL A 128 14.72 -3.13 19.73
C VAL A 128 14.22 -1.91 20.52
N ASP A 129 15.02 -1.41 21.46
CA ASP A 129 14.78 -0.17 22.20
C ASP A 129 14.61 1.06 21.28
N GLN A 130 15.20 1.02 20.09
CA GLN A 130 15.10 2.09 19.08
C GLN A 130 13.93 1.89 18.11
N TYR A 131 13.08 0.87 18.30
CA TYR A 131 11.99 0.54 17.37
C TYR A 131 11.09 1.73 17.06
N SER A 132 10.61 2.44 18.10
CA SER A 132 9.71 3.59 17.91
C SER A 132 10.34 4.72 17.11
N GLU A 133 11.65 4.96 17.28
CA GLU A 133 12.39 5.98 16.51
C GLU A 133 12.44 5.62 15.02
N TYR A 134 12.82 4.38 14.70
CA TYR A 134 12.90 3.94 13.32
C TYR A 134 11.53 3.76 12.66
N GLN A 135 10.53 3.29 13.40
CA GLN A 135 9.15 3.22 12.91
C GLN A 135 8.66 4.63 12.58
N GLY A 136 8.92 5.62 13.44
CA GLY A 136 8.60 7.02 13.17
C GLY A 136 9.26 7.55 11.89
N ARG A 137 10.52 7.18 11.62
CA ARG A 137 11.22 7.53 10.37
C ARG A 137 10.65 6.86 9.13
N VAL A 138 10.24 5.60 9.23
CA VAL A 138 9.59 4.89 8.11
C VAL A 138 8.20 5.49 7.84
N SER A 139 7.43 5.74 8.90
CA SER A 139 6.11 6.37 8.82
C SER A 139 6.16 7.81 8.31
N SER A 140 7.24 8.55 8.56
CA SER A 140 7.38 9.90 7.98
C SER A 140 7.58 9.87 6.47
N MET A 141 8.24 8.83 5.92
CA MET A 141 8.35 8.65 4.46
C MET A 141 7.00 8.36 3.81
N PHE A 142 6.14 7.59 4.47
CA PHE A 142 4.74 7.41 4.06
C PHE A 142 4.00 8.75 3.98
N GLN A 143 4.08 9.56 5.04
CA GLN A 143 3.41 10.87 5.08
C GLN A 143 3.94 11.84 4.01
N LEU A 144 5.25 11.84 3.77
CA LEU A 144 5.86 12.63 2.70
C LEU A 144 5.37 12.17 1.32
N ALA A 145 5.28 10.86 1.08
CA ALA A 145 4.77 10.34 -0.19
C ALA A 145 3.34 10.80 -0.45
N LEU A 146 2.47 10.75 0.57
CA LEU A 146 1.10 11.24 0.48
C LEU A 146 1.08 12.74 0.16
N ALA A 147 1.85 13.57 0.87
CA ALA A 147 1.91 15.00 0.65
C ALA A 147 2.40 15.36 -0.77
N VAL A 148 3.47 14.72 -1.24
CA VAL A 148 4.02 14.96 -2.60
C VAL A 148 3.03 14.47 -3.66
N SER A 149 2.41 13.30 -3.47
CA SER A 149 1.41 12.78 -4.41
C SER A 149 0.21 13.72 -4.56
N ALA A 150 -0.28 14.29 -3.45
CA ALA A 150 -1.37 15.25 -3.44
C ALA A 150 -0.98 16.55 -4.14
N ALA A 151 0.23 17.06 -3.89
CA ALA A 151 0.74 18.27 -4.57
C ALA A 151 0.85 18.06 -6.09
N VAL A 152 1.39 16.92 -6.52
CA VAL A 152 1.50 16.56 -7.94
C VAL A 152 0.11 16.41 -8.58
N ALA A 153 -0.82 15.74 -7.90
CA ALA A 153 -2.20 15.58 -8.37
C ALA A 153 -2.92 16.93 -8.50
N ALA A 154 -2.76 17.83 -7.52
CA ALA A 154 -3.36 19.16 -7.54
C ALA A 154 -2.82 20.01 -8.71
N VAL A 155 -1.51 19.96 -8.95
CA VAL A 155 -0.91 20.61 -10.13
C VAL A 155 -1.53 20.01 -11.39
N ALA A 156 -1.50 18.68 -11.56
CA ALA A 156 -2.03 18.00 -12.75
C ALA A 156 -3.51 18.33 -13.04
N LEU A 157 -4.35 18.41 -12.00
CA LEU A 157 -5.75 18.83 -12.12
C LEU A 157 -5.91 20.31 -12.50
N GLY A 158 -5.03 21.19 -12.05
CA GLY A 158 -5.07 22.61 -12.41
C GLY A 158 -4.76 22.89 -13.90
N TRP A 159 -4.25 21.91 -14.64
CA TRP A 159 -4.01 21.99 -16.09
C TRP A 159 -5.13 21.37 -16.95
N LEU A 160 -6.17 20.80 -16.33
CA LEU A 160 -7.34 20.18 -16.98
C LEU A 160 -8.56 21.11 -16.90
#